data_AF-A0A358U3N3-F1
#
_entry.id   AF-A0A358U3N3-F1
#
_cell.length_a   1.000
_cell.length_b   1.000
_cell.length_c   1.000
_cell.angle_alpha   90.00
_cell.angle_beta   90.00
_cell.angle_gamma   90.00
#
_symmetry.space_group_name_H-M   'P 1'
#
loop_
_entity.id
_entity.type
_entity.pdbx_description
1 polymer ?
#
loop_
_entity_poly.entity_id
_entity_poly.type
_entity_poly.pdbx_seq_one_letter_code
_entity_poly.pdbx_strand_id
1 'polypeptide(L)'
;MRETMYSEKEIDLFFEGFAPLLNFENIERIQVGRQLWIDVTKSNQPIGHFLYNLFMLRTGQRKEELLITLDNEGKKLKDIDPCDIHVMFGALEHECNILLTANVDDFPKMFGNVEVVRPSAFYEYLTNKL
;
A
#
# COMPACT_ATOMS: atom_id res chain seq x y z
N MET A 1 -36.22 -0.08 7.50
CA MET A 1 -35.02 0.62 7.00
C MET A 1 -35.24 2.09 7.22
N ARG A 2 -34.33 2.79 7.90
CA ARG A 2 -34.33 4.27 7.84
C ARG A 2 -33.63 4.63 6.53
N GLU A 3 -34.31 5.36 5.66
CA GLU A 3 -33.66 5.96 4.50
C GLU A 3 -32.70 7.04 5.02
N THR A 4 -31.42 6.86 4.78
CA THR A 4 -30.43 7.90 5.03
C THR A 4 -30.53 8.92 3.90
N MET A 5 -31.06 10.10 4.21
CA MET A 5 -31.14 11.22 3.28
C MET A 5 -29.99 12.20 3.57
N TYR A 6 -29.14 12.43 2.57
CA TYR A 6 -28.06 13.41 2.65
C TYR A 6 -28.51 14.71 1.98
N SER A 7 -28.18 15.85 2.59
CA SER A 7 -28.34 17.17 1.98
C SER A 7 -27.30 17.40 0.88
N GLU A 8 -27.61 18.29 -0.06
CA GLU A 8 -26.68 18.72 -1.12
C GLU A 8 -25.32 19.15 -0.54
N LYS A 9 -25.34 19.92 0.55
CA LYS A 9 -24.13 20.35 1.26
C LYS A 9 -23.30 19.20 1.83
N GLU A 10 -23.94 18.14 2.34
CA GLU A 10 -23.22 16.95 2.84
C GLU A 10 -22.58 16.17 1.70
N ILE A 11 -23.25 16.11 0.54
CA ILE A 11 -22.71 15.50 -0.66
C ILE A 11 -21.51 16.29 -1.18
N ASP A 12 -21.63 17.63 -1.24
CA ASP A 12 -20.53 18.51 -1.69
C ASP A 12 -19.31 18.41 -0.76
N LEU A 13 -19.51 18.50 0.56
CA LEU A 13 -18.42 18.36 1.53
C LEU A 13 -17.73 16.99 1.44
N PHE A 14 -18.49 15.92 1.17
CA PHE A 14 -17.93 14.61 0.93
C PHE A 14 -17.01 14.63 -0.30
N PHE A 15 -17.48 15.14 -1.44
CA PHE A 15 -16.68 15.19 -2.67
C PHE A 15 -15.51 16.17 -2.62
N GLU A 16 -15.63 17.30 -1.92
CA GLU A 16 -14.52 18.23 -1.66
C GLU A 16 -13.37 17.52 -0.93
N GLY A 17 -13.68 16.63 0.02
CA GLY A 17 -12.68 15.80 0.69
C GLY A 17 -11.92 14.86 -0.26
N PHE A 18 -12.56 14.41 -1.36
CA PHE A 18 -11.93 13.56 -2.38
C PHE A 18 -11.26 14.32 -3.52
N ALA A 19 -11.52 15.63 -3.66
CA ALA A 19 -10.96 16.44 -4.74
C ALA A 19 -9.42 16.31 -4.88
N PRO A 20 -8.63 16.23 -3.80
CA PRO A 20 -7.19 15.98 -3.91
C PRO A 20 -6.82 14.66 -4.60
N LEU A 21 -7.67 13.62 -4.51
CA LEU A 21 -7.44 12.33 -5.17
C LEU A 21 -7.71 12.36 -6.67
N LEU A 22 -8.48 13.35 -7.14
CA LEU A 22 -8.80 13.55 -8.56
C LEU A 22 -7.86 14.55 -9.24
N ASN A 23 -6.94 15.15 -8.49
CA ASN A 23 -5.90 15.99 -9.06
C ASN A 23 -4.81 15.13 -9.69
N PHE A 24 -4.86 14.96 -11.01
CA PHE A 24 -3.86 14.21 -11.76
C PHE A 24 -2.44 14.77 -11.63
N GLU A 25 -2.28 16.06 -11.29
CA GLU A 25 -0.96 16.65 -11.04
C GLU A 25 -0.35 16.18 -9.71
N ASN A 26 -1.17 15.69 -8.77
CA ASN A 26 -0.71 15.12 -7.50
C ASN A 26 -0.38 13.62 -7.60
N ILE A 27 -0.60 12.99 -8.76
CA ILE A 27 -0.28 11.57 -8.94
C ILE A 27 1.21 11.45 -9.27
N GLU A 28 2.00 11.24 -8.22
CA GLU A 28 3.41 10.96 -8.39
C GLU A 28 3.61 9.62 -9.12
N ARG A 29 4.58 9.59 -10.04
CA ARG A 29 4.90 8.37 -10.79
C ARG A 29 5.75 7.46 -9.92
N ILE A 30 5.33 6.20 -9.84
CA ILE A 30 6.10 5.14 -9.22
C ILE A 30 7.14 4.63 -10.21
N GLN A 31 8.38 4.39 -9.78
CA GLN A 31 9.47 3.97 -10.66
C GLN A 31 9.38 2.54 -11.20
N VAL A 32 8.44 1.78 -10.68
CA VAL A 32 8.17 0.40 -11.08
C VAL A 32 6.82 0.35 -11.79
N GLY A 33 6.76 -0.31 -12.95
CA GLY A 33 5.50 -0.54 -13.66
C GLY A 33 4.65 -1.63 -13.00
N ARG A 34 3.34 -1.62 -13.30
CA ARG A 34 2.37 -2.62 -12.79
C ARG A 34 2.65 -4.05 -13.25
N GLN A 35 3.19 -4.20 -14.46
CA GLN A 35 3.63 -5.49 -14.98
C GLN A 35 5.10 -5.72 -14.64
N LEU A 36 5.32 -6.21 -13.42
CA LEU A 36 6.62 -6.72 -13.02
C LEU A 36 6.84 -8.12 -13.60
N TRP A 37 7.85 -8.26 -14.45
CA TRP A 37 8.33 -9.58 -14.85
C TRP A 37 9.11 -10.19 -13.70
N ILE A 38 8.43 -11.04 -12.93
CA ILE A 38 9.03 -11.77 -11.82
C ILE A 38 9.66 -13.04 -12.36
N ASP A 39 10.96 -13.20 -12.12
CA ASP A 39 11.67 -14.44 -12.42
C ASP A 39 11.14 -15.58 -11.53
N VAL A 40 10.65 -16.65 -12.17
CA VAL A 40 10.13 -17.85 -11.50
C VAL A 40 11.12 -18.50 -10.54
N THR A 41 12.43 -18.33 -10.75
CA THR A 41 13.47 -18.83 -9.84
C THR A 41 13.44 -18.13 -8.48
N LYS A 42 12.87 -16.92 -8.41
CA LYS A 42 12.70 -16.12 -7.18
C LYS A 42 11.35 -16.36 -6.49
N SER A 43 10.50 -17.23 -7.02
CA SER A 43 9.15 -17.51 -6.50
C SER A 43 9.12 -17.86 -5.00
N ASN A 44 10.12 -18.56 -4.49
CA ASN A 44 10.22 -18.93 -3.08
C ASN A 44 10.93 -17.88 -2.20
N GLN A 45 11.43 -16.78 -2.79
CA GLN A 45 12.10 -15.71 -2.05
C GLN A 45 11.09 -15.02 -1.11
N PRO A 46 11.47 -14.69 0.14
CA PRO A 46 10.66 -13.83 1.00
C PRO A 46 10.36 -12.49 0.31
N ILE A 47 9.13 -12.01 0.40
CA ILE A 47 8.73 -10.78 -0.29
C ILE A 47 9.56 -9.57 0.14
N GLY A 48 10.00 -9.50 1.40
CA GLY A 48 10.83 -8.39 1.88
C GLY A 48 12.22 -8.34 1.27
N HIS A 49 12.85 -9.50 1.13
CA HIS A 49 14.11 -9.59 0.41
C HIS A 49 13.95 -9.17 -1.06
N PHE A 50 12.84 -9.53 -1.70
CA PHE A 50 12.56 -9.08 -3.07
C PHE A 50 12.35 -7.56 -3.13
N LEU A 51 11.50 -7.00 -2.26
CA LEU A 51 11.22 -5.57 -2.18
C LEU A 51 12.48 -4.76 -1.87
N TYR A 52 13.33 -5.20 -0.93
CA TYR A 52 14.60 -4.57 -0.62
C TYR A 52 15.50 -4.47 -1.86
N ASN A 53 15.68 -5.59 -2.58
CA ASN A 53 16.52 -5.62 -3.77
C ASN A 53 15.93 -4.77 -4.90
N LEU A 54 14.61 -4.82 -5.09
CA LEU A 54 13.92 -4.02 -6.10
C LEU A 54 14.03 -2.53 -5.78
N PHE A 55 13.84 -2.15 -4.52
CA PHE A 55 13.98 -0.76 -4.05
C PHE A 55 15.38 -0.25 -4.30
N MET A 56 16.40 -0.96 -3.83
CA MET A 56 17.80 -0.60 -4.06
C MET A 56 18.14 -0.49 -5.55
N LEU A 57 17.64 -1.40 -6.39
CA LEU A 57 17.88 -1.37 -7.83
C LEU A 57 17.26 -0.14 -8.52
N ARG A 58 16.11 0.32 -8.05
CA ARG A 58 15.33 1.40 -8.69
C ARG A 58 15.67 2.78 -8.15
N THR A 59 15.87 2.91 -6.84
CA THR A 59 16.09 4.20 -6.18
C THR A 59 17.54 4.43 -5.77
N GLY A 60 18.36 3.37 -5.70
CA GLY A 60 19.73 3.42 -5.15
C GLY A 60 19.78 3.51 -3.62
N GLN A 61 18.64 3.54 -2.94
CA GLN A 61 18.53 3.65 -1.50
C GLN A 61 18.34 2.28 -0.83
N ARG A 62 18.71 2.19 0.45
CA ARG A 62 18.52 0.99 1.27
C ARG A 62 17.39 1.20 2.27
N LYS A 63 16.52 0.20 2.40
CA LYS A 63 15.46 0.12 3.39
C LYS A 63 15.64 -1.15 4.22
N GLU A 64 16.61 -1.12 5.13
CA GLU A 64 17.00 -2.28 5.95
C GLU A 64 15.82 -2.80 6.79
N GLU A 65 14.84 -1.94 7.11
CA GLU A 65 13.59 -2.31 7.78
C GLU A 65 12.80 -3.41 7.06
N LEU A 66 12.93 -3.53 5.73
CA LEU A 66 12.29 -4.57 4.92
C LEU A 66 12.85 -5.97 5.19
N LEU A 67 14.10 -6.06 5.63
CA LEU A 67 14.75 -7.34 5.94
C LEU A 67 14.35 -7.87 7.32
N ILE A 68 13.90 -6.99 8.22
CA ILE A 68 13.51 -7.35 9.59
C ILE A 68 12.02 -7.72 9.67
N THR A 69 11.17 -6.96 9.00
CA THR A 69 9.70 -7.09 9.13
C THR A 69 9.14 -8.32 8.43
N LEU A 70 9.63 -8.64 7.24
CA LEU A 70 8.98 -9.60 6.35
C LEU A 70 9.48 -11.04 6.47
N ASP A 71 10.64 -11.25 7.11
CA ASP A 71 11.09 -12.60 7.46
C ASP A 71 10.19 -13.26 8.52
N ASN A 72 9.45 -12.46 9.31
CA ASN A 72 8.56 -12.96 10.36
C ASN A 72 7.16 -13.36 9.86
N GLU A 73 6.68 -12.83 8.74
CA GLU A 73 5.34 -13.13 8.23
C GLU A 73 5.30 -14.32 7.25
N GLY A 74 6.45 -14.73 6.71
CA GLY A 74 6.58 -15.95 5.93
C GLY A 74 5.97 -15.92 4.52
N LYS A 75 5.44 -14.78 4.06
CA LYS A 75 4.95 -14.63 2.68
C LYS A 75 6.08 -14.65 1.68
N LYS A 76 5.92 -15.45 0.63
CA LYS A 76 6.88 -15.57 -0.47
C LYS A 76 6.37 -14.84 -1.69
N LEU A 77 7.28 -14.56 -2.61
CA LEU A 77 6.99 -13.83 -3.83
C LEU A 77 5.87 -14.49 -4.67
N LYS A 78 5.78 -15.82 -4.67
CA LYS A 78 4.71 -16.57 -5.36
C LYS A 78 3.31 -16.39 -4.77
N ASP A 79 3.23 -15.91 -3.53
CA ASP A 79 1.96 -15.75 -2.81
C ASP A 79 1.37 -14.34 -3.01
N ILE A 80 2.04 -13.49 -3.80
CA ILE A 80 1.70 -12.07 -4.00
C ILE A 80 1.49 -11.77 -5.49
N ASP A 81 0.43 -11.05 -5.84
CA ASP A 81 0.20 -10.58 -7.20
C ASP A 81 1.22 -9.49 -7.60
N PRO A 82 1.75 -9.48 -8.83
CA PRO A 82 2.64 -8.41 -9.31
C PRO A 82 2.09 -6.99 -9.13
N CYS A 83 0.77 -6.79 -9.23
CA CYS A 83 0.12 -5.50 -8.97
C CYS A 83 0.25 -5.09 -7.50
N ASP A 84 0.14 -6.02 -6.56
CA ASP A 84 0.30 -5.74 -5.13
C ASP A 84 1.73 -5.34 -4.81
N ILE A 85 2.71 -5.95 -5.49
CA ILE A 85 4.12 -5.55 -5.39
C ILE A 85 4.33 -4.10 -5.87
N HIS A 86 3.68 -3.71 -6.97
CA HIS A 86 3.73 -2.34 -7.45
C HIS A 86 3.18 -1.34 -6.41
N VAL A 87 2.06 -1.69 -5.75
CA VAL A 87 1.47 -0.85 -4.69
C VAL A 87 2.40 -0.77 -3.47
N MET A 88 2.94 -1.90 -3.00
CA MET A 88 3.90 -1.92 -1.88
C MET A 88 5.15 -1.10 -2.20
N PHE A 89 5.69 -1.22 -3.42
CA PHE A 89 6.84 -0.42 -3.85
C PHE A 89 6.53 1.08 -3.83
N GLY A 90 5.38 1.48 -4.36
CA GLY A 90 4.96 2.89 -4.34
C GLY A 90 4.83 3.43 -2.92
N ALA A 91 4.23 2.66 -2.01
CA ALA A 91 4.13 3.06 -0.61
C ALA A 91 5.51 3.27 0.06
N LEU A 92 6.51 2.45 -0.30
CA LEU A 92 7.88 2.61 0.18
C LEU A 92 8.57 3.83 -0.45
N GLU A 93 8.37 4.04 -1.74
CA GLU A 93 8.98 5.13 -2.51
C GLU A 93 8.50 6.50 -2.04
N HIS A 94 7.21 6.63 -1.74
CA HIS A 94 6.59 7.86 -1.24
C HIS A 94 6.56 7.93 0.30
N GLU A 95 7.37 7.12 0.98
CA GLU A 95 7.53 7.12 2.44
C GLU A 95 6.21 7.08 3.24
N CYS A 96 5.23 6.35 2.71
CA CYS A 96 3.92 6.24 3.36
C CYS A 96 4.04 5.51 4.71
N ASN A 97 3.22 5.91 5.68
CA ASN A 97 3.11 5.18 6.95
C ASN A 97 2.05 4.07 6.90
N ILE A 98 1.05 4.22 6.03
CA ILE A 98 -0.11 3.33 5.96
C ILE A 98 -0.39 2.98 4.49
N LEU A 99 -0.62 1.70 4.22
CA LEU A 99 -1.25 1.20 3.00
C LEU A 99 -2.68 0.78 3.35
N LEU A 100 -3.64 1.50 2.77
CA LEU A 100 -5.06 1.25 3.00
C LEU A 100 -5.61 0.31 1.93
N THR A 101 -6.09 -0.88 2.32
CA THR A 101 -6.65 -1.83 1.36
C THR A 101 -7.76 -2.68 1.96
N ALA A 102 -8.78 -3.01 1.17
CA ALA A 102 -9.79 -4.00 1.57
C ALA A 102 -9.21 -5.42 1.56
N ASN A 103 -8.14 -5.65 0.80
CA ASN A 103 -7.53 -6.96 0.57
C ASN A 103 -6.30 -7.19 1.47
N VAL A 104 -6.41 -6.94 2.78
CA VAL A 104 -5.25 -7.06 3.69
C VAL A 104 -4.69 -8.47 3.80
N ASP A 105 -5.48 -9.48 3.43
CA ASP A 105 -5.08 -10.89 3.54
C ASP A 105 -4.05 -11.28 2.47
N ASP A 106 -3.98 -10.54 1.36
CA ASP A 106 -2.99 -10.73 0.29
C ASP A 106 -1.69 -9.95 0.55
N PHE A 107 -1.73 -8.95 1.41
CA PHE A 107 -0.55 -8.17 1.81
C PHE A 107 0.06 -8.69 3.11
N PRO A 108 1.36 -8.42 3.36
CA PRO A 108 1.88 -8.54 4.71
C PRO A 108 1.22 -7.52 5.65
N LYS A 109 1.09 -7.79 6.95
CA LYS A 109 0.49 -6.81 7.89
C LYS A 109 1.38 -5.57 8.04
N MET A 110 2.69 -5.76 7.91
CA MET A 110 3.66 -4.68 7.91
C MET A 110 4.80 -4.98 6.94
N PHE A 111 5.25 -3.97 6.20
CA PHE A 111 6.44 -4.06 5.36
C PHE A 111 7.29 -2.79 5.51
N GLY A 112 8.51 -2.96 6.02
CA GLY A 112 9.31 -1.83 6.44
C GLY A 112 8.61 -1.03 7.53
N ASN A 113 8.35 0.25 7.28
CA ASN A 113 7.61 1.14 8.19
C ASN A 113 6.15 1.35 7.77
N VAL A 114 5.66 0.59 6.77
CA VAL A 114 4.30 0.72 6.25
C VAL A 114 3.40 -0.31 6.92
N GLU A 115 2.36 0.18 7.61
CA GLU A 115 1.31 -0.66 8.17
C GLU A 115 0.19 -0.88 7.15
N VAL A 116 -0.28 -2.13 7.03
CA VAL A 116 -1.42 -2.47 6.16
C VAL A 116 -2.70 -2.49 6.95
N VAL A 117 -3.63 -1.60 6.59
CA VAL A 117 -4.84 -1.33 7.37
C VAL A 117 -6.09 -1.49 6.51
N ARG A 118 -7.15 -2.07 7.08
CA ARG A 118 -8.47 -2.11 6.44
C ARG A 118 -9.13 -0.71 6.50
N PRO A 119 -9.86 -0.28 5.45
CA PRO A 119 -10.61 0.99 5.46
C PRO A 119 -11.45 1.25 6.71
N SER A 120 -12.14 0.23 7.22
CA SER A 120 -12.95 0.35 8.44
C SER A 120 -12.11 0.66 9.68
N ALA A 121 -10.98 -0.03 9.86
CA ALA A 121 -10.08 0.19 10.99
C ALA A 121 -9.44 1.58 10.93
N PHE A 122 -9.10 2.06 9.73
CA PHE A 122 -8.59 3.42 9.55
C PHE A 122 -9.66 4.47 9.84
N TYR A 123 -10.91 4.25 9.42
CA TYR A 123 -12.02 5.13 9.76
C TYR A 123 -12.25 5.21 11.27
N GLU A 124 -12.24 4.07 11.98
CA GLU A 124 -12.30 4.02 13.44
C GLU A 124 -11.14 4.79 14.08
N TYR A 125 -9.92 4.65 13.57
CA TYR A 125 -8.76 5.41 14.05
C TYR A 125 -8.94 6.94 13.88
N LEU A 126 -9.52 7.40 12.77
CA LEU A 126 -9.78 8.81 12.52
C LEU A 126 -10.91 9.37 13.41
N THR A 127 -11.94 8.56 13.67
CA THR A 127 -13.15 9.00 14.39
C THR A 127 -13.07 8.84 15.90
N ASN A 128 -12.28 7.89 16.41
CA ASN A 128 -12.03 7.72 17.85
C ASN A 128 -10.94 8.66 18.40
N LYS A 129 -10.36 9.52 17.55
CA LYS A 129 -9.44 10.59 17.94
C LYS A 129 -10.12 11.96 18.12
N LEU A 130 -11.46 12.01 18.11
CA LEU A 130 -12.27 13.18 18.44
C LEU A 130 -12.81 13.14 19.86
#